data_AF-A0A939XVU8-F1
#
_entry.id   AF-A0A939XVU8-F1
#
_cell.length_a   1.000
_cell.length_b   1.000
_cell.length_c   1.000
_cell.angle_alpha   90.00
_cell.angle_beta   90.00
_cell.angle_gamma   90.00
#
_symmetry.space_group_name_H-M   'P 1'
#
loop_
_entity.id
_entity.type
_entity.pdbx_description
1 polymer ?
#
loop_
_entity_poly.entity_id
_entity_poly.type
_entity_poly.pdbx_seq_one_letter_code
_entity_poly.pdbx_strand_id
1 'polypeptide(L)'
;MMKALFITLSLVMLTFSCSSLRKIDSDSFEEEKRMPLDADEGAYLNKIFEGVRKDFDFTNKQVGFIKSNGVKGKKSYLNAQKEYSEGESPCCVAQLFIFNPIQKEECGGYDAAIIYWSKRVIPIEEVVRRMKKY
;
A
#
# COMPACT_ATOMS: atom_id res chain seq x y z
N MET A 1 2.38 72.09 16.07
CA MET A 1 3.32 72.22 14.92
C MET A 1 4.14 70.94 14.83
N MET A 2 4.44 70.54 13.60
CA MET A 2 4.73 69.19 13.11
C MET A 2 5.83 68.42 13.84
N LYS A 3 5.57 67.17 14.23
CA LYS A 3 6.60 66.14 14.47
C LYS A 3 6.74 65.32 13.21
N ALA A 4 7.96 65.24 12.69
CA ALA A 4 8.33 64.49 11.51
C ALA A 4 7.91 63.02 11.64
N LEU A 5 7.19 62.55 10.62
CA LEU A 5 6.69 61.19 10.48
C LEU A 5 7.80 60.34 9.85
N PHE A 6 8.55 59.59 10.66
CA PHE A 6 9.45 58.55 10.14
C PHE A 6 8.64 57.27 9.93
N ILE A 7 8.28 57.03 8.67
CA ILE A 7 7.69 55.78 8.20
C ILE A 7 8.80 54.73 8.18
N THR A 8 8.88 53.89 9.21
CA THR A 8 9.62 52.62 9.11
C THR A 8 8.68 51.56 8.57
N LEU A 9 8.67 51.47 7.24
CA LEU A 9 8.13 50.36 6.47
C LEU A 9 9.00 49.13 6.75
N SER A 10 8.65 48.37 7.78
CA SER A 10 9.13 46.99 7.96
C SER A 10 7.99 46.14 8.51
N LEU A 11 6.90 46.14 7.77
CA LEU A 11 6.00 45.00 7.77
C LEU A 11 6.77 43.89 7.05
N VAL A 12 7.34 42.96 7.82
CA VAL A 12 7.89 41.69 7.31
C VAL A 12 6.71 40.85 6.80
N MET A 13 6.09 41.33 5.71
CA MET A 13 5.32 40.53 4.77
C MET A 13 6.34 39.92 3.84
N LEU A 14 6.78 38.70 4.13
CA LEU A 14 7.28 37.69 3.17
C LEU A 14 7.99 36.56 3.91
N THR A 15 7.39 36.01 4.97
CA THR A 15 7.73 34.63 5.35
C THR A 15 6.95 33.68 4.44
N PHE A 16 7.63 33.31 3.37
CA PHE A 16 7.50 32.02 2.71
C PHE A 16 6.08 31.61 2.27
N SER A 17 5.53 32.36 1.31
CA SER A 17 4.81 31.69 0.22
C SER A 17 5.86 31.08 -0.71
N CYS A 18 6.44 29.95 -0.31
CA CYS A 18 7.26 29.14 -1.18
C CYS A 18 6.48 27.87 -1.48
N SER A 19 5.84 27.89 -2.66
CA SER A 19 5.44 26.74 -3.47
C SER A 19 5.77 25.35 -2.90
N SER A 20 4.75 24.65 -2.41
CA SER A 20 4.71 23.18 -2.50
C SER A 20 3.38 22.77 -3.12
N LEU A 21 3.21 23.17 -4.38
CA LEU A 21 2.34 22.50 -5.32
C LEU A 21 2.88 21.07 -5.53
N ARG A 22 2.28 20.13 -4.80
CA ARG A 22 2.20 18.68 -5.07
C ARG A 22 3.52 17.98 -5.44
N LYS A 23 4.36 17.70 -4.44
CA LYS A 23 4.80 16.32 -4.27
C LYS A 23 3.69 15.64 -3.47
N ILE A 24 2.81 14.89 -4.11
CA ILE A 24 2.08 13.86 -3.38
C ILE A 24 3.15 12.83 -3.06
N ASP A 25 3.53 12.80 -1.79
CA ASP A 25 4.79 12.26 -1.28
C ASP A 25 5.01 10.81 -1.70
N SER A 26 6.07 10.56 -2.48
CA SER A 26 6.64 9.22 -2.66
C SER A 26 6.85 8.53 -1.31
N ASP A 27 7.22 9.31 -0.30
CA ASP A 27 7.57 8.82 1.03
C ASP A 27 6.31 8.36 1.79
N SER A 28 5.20 9.11 1.69
CA SER A 28 3.90 8.67 2.27
C SER A 28 3.37 7.40 1.60
N PHE A 29 3.61 7.23 0.30
CA PHE A 29 3.18 6.07 -0.46
C PHE A 29 4.01 4.82 -0.11
N GLU A 30 5.31 4.98 0.13
CA GLU A 30 6.19 3.90 0.58
C GLU A 30 5.95 3.49 2.04
N GLU A 31 5.64 4.45 2.93
CA GLU A 31 5.23 4.15 4.30
C GLU A 31 3.93 3.35 4.35
N GLU A 32 2.93 3.75 3.56
CA GLU A 32 1.64 3.06 3.50
C GLU A 32 1.76 1.62 2.98
N LYS A 33 2.67 1.36 2.03
CA LYS A 33 2.92 0.00 1.51
C LYS A 33 3.26 -0.97 2.63
N ARG A 34 4.02 -0.52 3.63
CA ARG A 34 4.51 -1.35 4.73
C ARG A 34 3.54 -1.45 5.90
N MET A 35 2.48 -0.63 5.93
CA MET A 35 1.50 -0.70 7.01
C MET A 35 0.80 -2.07 7.00
N PRO A 36 0.66 -2.73 8.17
CA PRO A 36 -0.18 -3.89 8.30
C PRO A 36 -1.61 -3.61 7.82
N LEU A 37 -2.35 -4.68 7.57
CA LEU A 37 -3.78 -4.59 7.38
C LEU A 37 -4.44 -4.09 8.66
N ASP A 38 -5.33 -3.10 8.53
CA ASP A 38 -6.22 -2.76 9.63
C ASP A 38 -7.26 -3.88 9.85
N ALA A 39 -8.07 -3.73 10.91
CA ALA A 39 -9.04 -4.74 11.29
C ALA A 39 -10.09 -5.00 10.21
N ASP A 40 -10.55 -3.95 9.52
CA ASP A 40 -11.59 -4.05 8.50
C ASP A 40 -11.03 -4.66 7.21
N GLU A 41 -9.82 -4.23 6.81
CA GLU A 41 -9.08 -4.81 5.69
C GLU A 41 -8.78 -6.29 5.91
N GLY A 42 -8.31 -6.65 7.10
CA GLY A 42 -8.02 -8.04 7.47
C GLY A 42 -9.28 -8.91 7.46
N ALA A 43 -10.36 -8.44 8.09
CA ALA A 43 -11.66 -9.13 8.08
C ALA A 43 -12.20 -9.30 6.65
N TYR A 44 -12.06 -8.28 5.82
CA TYR A 44 -12.46 -8.32 4.42
C TYR A 44 -11.67 -9.37 3.62
N LEU A 45 -10.33 -9.39 3.76
CA LEU A 45 -9.49 -10.37 3.06
C LEU A 45 -9.74 -11.80 3.56
N ASN A 46 -10.00 -11.98 4.87
CA ASN A 46 -10.40 -13.27 5.43
C ASN A 46 -11.69 -13.81 4.77
N LYS A 47 -12.65 -12.93 4.48
CA LYS A 47 -13.89 -13.30 3.79
C LYS A 47 -13.63 -13.68 2.34
N ILE A 48 -12.99 -12.81 1.55
CA ILE A 48 -12.86 -13.08 0.10
C ILE A 48 -11.91 -14.24 -0.20
N PHE A 49 -10.91 -14.51 0.64
CA PHE A 49 -9.99 -15.64 0.47
C PHE A 49 -10.39 -16.89 1.29
N GLU A 50 -11.60 -16.96 1.86
CA GLU A 50 -12.04 -18.06 2.72
C GLU A 50 -11.79 -19.45 2.11
N GLY A 51 -12.05 -19.61 0.80
CA GLY A 51 -11.86 -20.88 0.11
C GLY A 51 -10.40 -21.32 -0.10
N VAL A 52 -9.41 -20.44 0.10
CA VAL A 52 -7.99 -20.74 -0.18
C VAL A 52 -7.01 -20.38 0.94
N ARG A 53 -7.40 -19.55 1.91
CA ARG A 53 -6.52 -19.10 2.99
C ARG A 53 -6.24 -20.17 4.05
N LYS A 54 -7.00 -21.26 4.09
CA LYS A 54 -6.93 -22.29 5.13
C LYS A 54 -7.09 -21.66 6.53
N ASP A 55 -6.13 -21.84 7.41
CA ASP A 55 -6.04 -21.31 8.77
C ASP A 55 -5.36 -19.93 8.86
N PHE A 56 -4.87 -19.39 7.74
CA PHE A 56 -4.24 -18.07 7.72
C PHE A 56 -5.27 -16.97 8.00
N ASP A 57 -5.01 -16.19 9.04
CA ASP A 57 -5.77 -15.01 9.43
C ASP A 57 -5.03 -13.74 9.01
N PHE A 58 -5.68 -12.91 8.20
CA PHE A 58 -5.15 -11.63 7.71
C PHE A 58 -5.07 -10.53 8.77
N THR A 59 -5.70 -10.70 9.94
CA THR A 59 -5.73 -9.68 10.99
C THR A 59 -4.32 -9.32 11.46
N ASN A 60 -3.98 -8.02 11.45
CA ASN A 60 -2.66 -7.49 11.81
C ASN A 60 -1.49 -8.08 11.00
N LYS A 61 -1.74 -8.64 9.81
CA LYS A 61 -0.68 -9.18 8.94
C LYS A 61 -0.14 -8.12 8.00
N GLN A 62 1.14 -8.25 7.69
CA GLN A 62 1.78 -7.47 6.65
C GLN A 62 1.71 -8.24 5.33
N VAL A 63 0.99 -7.69 4.34
CA VAL A 63 0.71 -8.38 3.07
C VAL A 63 1.18 -7.55 1.88
N GLY A 64 1.93 -8.18 0.98
CA GLY A 64 2.36 -7.55 -0.27
C GLY A 64 1.27 -7.62 -1.32
N PHE A 65 1.04 -6.54 -2.07
CA PHE A 65 0.03 -6.46 -3.14
C PHE A 65 0.71 -6.12 -4.46
N ILE A 66 0.87 -7.12 -5.33
CA ILE A 66 1.60 -6.98 -6.59
C ILE A 66 0.66 -7.23 -7.76
N LYS A 67 0.49 -6.22 -8.60
CA LYS A 67 -0.14 -6.37 -9.91
C LYS A 67 0.83 -7.07 -10.85
N SER A 68 0.33 -7.91 -11.75
CA SER A 68 1.14 -8.69 -12.69
C SER A 68 2.12 -7.86 -13.53
N ASN A 69 1.78 -6.60 -13.83
CA ASN A 69 2.59 -5.65 -14.59
C ASN A 69 3.43 -4.68 -13.72
N GLY A 70 3.53 -4.91 -12.41
CA GLY A 70 4.45 -4.20 -11.53
C GLY A 70 3.87 -3.00 -10.77
N VAL A 71 2.58 -2.66 -10.95
CA VAL A 71 1.89 -1.75 -10.03
C VAL A 71 1.80 -2.42 -8.66
N LYS A 72 2.09 -1.69 -7.60
CA LYS A 72 2.12 -2.21 -6.24
C LYS A 72 1.18 -1.43 -5.35
N GLY A 73 0.71 -2.08 -4.29
CA GLY A 73 0.12 -1.40 -3.15
C GLY A 73 -1.29 -1.85 -2.81
N LYS A 74 -1.55 -1.84 -1.50
CA LYS A 74 -2.79 -2.26 -0.85
C LYS A 74 -4.02 -1.54 -1.42
N LYS A 75 -4.02 -0.20 -1.44
CA LYS A 75 -5.11 0.61 -2.00
C LYS A 75 -5.45 0.26 -3.44
N SER A 76 -4.44 0.03 -4.28
CA SER A 76 -4.68 -0.32 -5.70
C SER A 76 -5.44 -1.64 -5.82
N TYR A 77 -5.08 -2.64 -5.03
CA TYR A 77 -5.78 -3.91 -5.00
C TYR A 77 -7.20 -3.78 -4.44
N LEU A 78 -7.37 -3.12 -3.28
CA LEU A 78 -8.68 -2.97 -2.64
C LEU A 78 -9.66 -2.17 -3.50
N ASN A 79 -9.19 -1.13 -4.20
CA ASN A 79 -10.02 -0.38 -5.13
C ASN A 79 -10.43 -1.23 -6.34
N ALA A 80 -9.49 -1.99 -6.93
CA ALA A 80 -9.81 -2.91 -8.01
C ALA A 80 -10.81 -3.99 -7.56
N GLN A 81 -10.69 -4.47 -6.33
CA GLN A 81 -11.64 -5.42 -5.75
C GLN A 81 -13.05 -4.84 -5.65
N LYS A 82 -13.20 -3.59 -5.22
CA LYS A 82 -14.50 -2.90 -5.17
C LYS A 82 -15.08 -2.60 -6.55
N GLU A 83 -14.24 -2.30 -7.53
CA GLU A 83 -14.67 -1.91 -8.89
C GLU A 83 -15.10 -3.13 -9.73
N TYR A 84 -14.39 -4.25 -9.60
CA TYR A 84 -14.55 -5.40 -10.50
C TYR A 84 -15.20 -6.63 -9.85
N SER A 85 -15.66 -6.53 -8.61
CA SER A 85 -16.32 -7.64 -7.91
C SER A 85 -17.34 -7.12 -6.90
N GLU A 86 -18.42 -7.88 -6.73
CA GLU A 86 -19.42 -7.66 -5.68
C GLU A 86 -18.92 -8.06 -4.28
N GLY A 87 -17.64 -8.45 -4.15
CA GLY A 87 -16.96 -8.65 -2.87
C GLY A 87 -17.10 -10.05 -2.27
N GLU A 88 -17.53 -11.04 -3.05
CA GLU A 88 -17.73 -12.41 -2.58
C GLU A 88 -16.55 -13.35 -2.86
N SER A 89 -15.64 -12.97 -3.77
CA SER A 89 -14.47 -13.77 -4.12
C SER A 89 -13.31 -12.88 -4.58
N PRO A 90 -12.06 -13.37 -4.57
CA PRO A 90 -10.92 -12.59 -5.00
C PRO A 90 -11.08 -12.28 -6.48
N CYS A 91 -11.25 -11.00 -6.81
CA CYS A 91 -11.42 -10.57 -8.18
C CYS A 91 -10.11 -10.71 -8.94
N CYS A 92 -10.13 -10.36 -10.23
CA CYS A 92 -8.90 -9.95 -10.90
C CYS A 92 -7.84 -11.09 -11.01
N VAL A 93 -8.25 -12.36 -10.95
CA VAL A 93 -7.35 -13.53 -10.97
C VAL A 93 -6.26 -13.41 -9.90
N ALA A 94 -6.69 -13.07 -8.68
CA ALA A 94 -5.80 -12.92 -7.53
C ALA A 94 -5.35 -14.28 -6.98
N GLN A 95 -4.06 -14.40 -6.66
CA GLN A 95 -3.44 -15.59 -6.06
C GLN A 95 -2.80 -15.20 -4.73
N LEU A 96 -3.13 -15.95 -3.68
CA LEU A 96 -2.60 -15.78 -2.33
C LEU A 96 -1.38 -16.68 -2.12
N PHE A 97 -0.29 -16.09 -1.64
CA PHE A 97 0.95 -16.78 -1.28
C PHE A 97 1.25 -16.51 0.20
N ILE A 98 1.06 -17.52 1.05
CA ILE A 98 1.38 -17.45 2.48
C ILE A 98 2.82 -17.87 2.67
N PHE A 99 3.62 -17.05 3.36
CA PHE A 99 5.04 -17.28 3.51
C PHE A 99 5.34 -18.13 4.75
N ASN A 100 6.24 -19.10 4.58
CA ASN A 100 6.86 -19.78 5.71
C ASN A 100 7.87 -18.84 6.42
N PRO A 101 8.41 -19.21 7.60
CA PRO A 101 9.33 -18.35 8.35
C PRO A 101 10.56 -17.86 7.54
N ILE A 102 11.15 -18.74 6.73
CA ILE A 102 12.32 -18.42 5.88
C ILE A 102 11.91 -17.38 4.81
N GLN A 103 10.80 -17.62 4.13
CA GLN A 103 10.28 -16.72 3.10
C GLN A 103 9.86 -15.36 3.66
N LYS A 104 9.27 -15.34 4.87
CA LYS A 104 8.90 -14.10 5.56
C LYS A 104 10.13 -13.23 5.83
N GLU A 105 11.21 -13.83 6.32
CA GLU A 105 12.49 -13.14 6.51
C GLU A 105 13.03 -12.62 5.18
N GLU A 106 13.08 -13.47 4.15
CA GLU A 106 13.54 -13.10 2.81
C GLU A 106 12.70 -12.00 2.14
N CYS A 107 11.42 -11.91 2.50
CA CYS A 107 10.48 -10.90 1.99
C CYS A 107 10.45 -9.63 2.86
N GLY A 108 11.34 -9.48 3.85
CA GLY A 108 11.43 -8.28 4.67
C GLY A 108 10.34 -8.18 5.74
N GLY A 109 9.85 -9.31 6.23
CA GLY A 109 8.89 -9.38 7.34
C GLY A 109 7.42 -9.54 6.93
N TYR A 110 7.12 -9.57 5.62
CA TYR A 110 5.76 -9.82 5.13
C TYR A 110 5.30 -11.24 5.45
N ASP A 111 4.05 -11.39 5.87
CA ASP A 111 3.43 -12.69 6.18
C ASP A 111 2.90 -13.40 4.93
N ALA A 112 2.50 -12.62 3.92
CA ALA A 112 1.94 -13.13 2.67
C ALA A 112 2.09 -12.13 1.52
N ALA A 113 1.78 -12.58 0.31
CA ALA A 113 1.59 -11.72 -0.86
C ALA A 113 0.34 -12.12 -1.65
N ILE A 114 -0.33 -11.12 -2.21
CA ILE A 114 -1.42 -11.26 -3.17
C ILE A 114 -0.91 -10.77 -4.52
N ILE A 115 -0.87 -11.68 -5.50
CA ILE A 115 -0.57 -11.33 -6.89
C ILE A 115 -1.89 -11.28 -7.67
N TYR A 116 -2.20 -10.13 -8.28
CA TYR A 116 -3.45 -9.93 -9.02
C TYR A 116 -3.20 -9.51 -10.48
N TRP A 117 -4.21 -9.69 -11.32
CA TRP A 117 -4.17 -9.64 -12.79
C TRP A 117 -3.18 -10.62 -13.40
N SER A 118 -2.92 -11.74 -12.72
CA SER A 118 -2.02 -12.79 -13.21
C SER A 118 -2.80 -14.03 -13.63
N LYS A 119 -2.90 -14.25 -14.94
CA LYS A 119 -3.46 -15.48 -15.52
C LYS A 119 -2.50 -16.68 -15.45
N ARG A 120 -1.24 -16.46 -15.02
CA ARG A 120 -0.21 -17.49 -14.92
C ARG A 120 -0.17 -18.04 -13.50
N VAL A 121 0.03 -19.35 -13.36
CA VAL A 121 0.50 -19.94 -12.11
C VAL A 121 1.92 -19.45 -11.88
N ILE A 122 2.14 -18.75 -10.77
CA ILE A 122 3.44 -18.18 -10.44
C ILE A 122 4.12 -19.08 -9.40
N PRO A 123 5.35 -19.56 -9.63
CA PRO A 123 6.09 -20.32 -8.64
C PRO A 123 6.45 -19.42 -7.45
N ILE A 124 6.50 -19.99 -6.24
CA ILE A 124 6.73 -19.21 -5.01
C ILE A 124 8.08 -18.48 -5.02
N GLU A 125 9.10 -19.06 -5.65
CA GLU A 125 10.43 -18.47 -5.79
C GLU A 125 10.39 -17.15 -6.57
N GLU A 126 9.53 -17.07 -7.59
CA GLU A 126 9.30 -15.86 -8.37
C GLU A 126 8.55 -14.80 -7.55
N VAL A 127 7.63 -15.21 -6.68
CA VAL A 127 6.95 -14.30 -5.76
C VAL A 127 7.94 -13.72 -4.76
N VAL A 128 8.76 -14.54 -4.11
CA VAL A 128 9.81 -14.10 -3.18
C VAL A 128 10.78 -13.13 -3.88
N ARG A 129 11.20 -13.43 -5.12
CA ARG A 129 12.06 -12.54 -5.91
C ARG A 129 11.42 -11.17 -6.18
N ARG A 130 10.11 -11.11 -6.40
CA ARG A 130 9.38 -9.84 -6.56
C ARG A 130 9.23 -9.11 -5.23
N MET A 131 8.99 -9.83 -4.14
CA MET A 131 8.89 -9.30 -2.78
C MET A 131 10.18 -8.65 -2.28
N LYS A 132 11.35 -9.21 -2.64
CA LYS A 132 12.65 -8.58 -2.34
C LYS A 132 12.82 -7.19 -2.96
N LYS A 133 12.05 -6.87 -4.00
CA LYS A 133 12.03 -5.56 -4.66
C LYS A 133 10.76 -4.79 -4.32
N TYR A 134 9.89 -5.30 -3.44
CA TYR A 134 8.53 -4.81 -3.25
C TYR A 134 8.54 -3.45 -2.58
#